data_AF-A0A382DC50-F1
#
_entry.id   AF-A0A382DC50-F1
#
_cell.length_a   1.000
_cell.length_b   1.000
_cell.length_c   1.000
_cell.angle_alpha   90.00
_cell.angle_beta   90.00
_cell.angle_gamma   90.00
#
_symmetry.space_group_name_H-M   'P 1'
#
loop_
_entity.id
_entity.type
_entity.pdbx_description
1 polymer ?
#
loop_
_entity_poly.entity_id
_entity_poly.type
_entity_poly.pdbx_seq_one_letter_code
_entity_poly.pdbx_strand_id
1 'polypeptide(L)'
;MADNDYLSQIHSEELDKFVVYGDLNCPFCFALHERFDAWSLLGKIEWRLIIHAPELSEAIFSLEDESLLANEVFAIHHRAPDVSVSLPRARPASSLATRLVMAIDRYDRKKVPDLRRELYRALWQEGLNLGDPAVLVTILANVGLEKFVEASVRKNPDGSVEPLALWEFWRLLGSEPQDLIEWQERWETDVSFARRIPIIENRTNNALLQGLPTEEALYQYLVGRRAHFVNDDVCVFQPRPIAIVFGWMDHLWPLVKILKETCEVLHFSEIASCRQMLIDNEEIDFLFIEDEFVEDDVLGELAELLKT
;
A
#
# COMPACT_ATOMS: atom_id res chain seq x y z
N MET A 1 23.96 26.76 10.28
CA MET A 1 23.27 28.00 10.72
C MET A 1 21.99 28.28 9.92
N ALA A 2 21.82 27.79 8.69
CA ALA A 2 20.54 27.81 7.98
C ALA A 2 19.54 26.76 8.49
N ASP A 3 20.02 25.61 9.00
CA ASP A 3 19.13 24.50 9.37
C ASP A 3 18.19 24.76 10.57
N ASN A 4 18.64 25.60 11.51
CA ASN A 4 17.88 25.82 12.73
C ASN A 4 16.68 26.76 12.52
N ASP A 5 16.69 27.53 11.43
CA ASP A 5 15.66 28.53 11.11
C ASP A 5 14.45 27.87 10.42
N TYR A 6 14.68 26.91 9.52
CA TYR A 6 13.58 26.24 8.81
C TYR A 6 12.76 25.33 9.73
N LEU A 7 13.40 24.54 10.60
CA LEU A 7 12.67 23.66 11.55
C LEU A 7 11.84 24.50 12.52
N SER A 8 12.40 25.59 13.02
CA SER A 8 11.67 26.51 13.90
C SER A 8 10.40 27.04 13.21
N GLN A 9 10.50 27.38 11.92
CA GLN A 9 9.34 27.81 11.14
C GLN A 9 8.31 26.69 10.98
N ILE A 10 8.69 25.49 10.53
CA ILE A 10 7.75 24.35 10.38
C ILE A 10 7.04 24.05 11.71
N HIS A 11 7.78 24.09 12.83
CA HIS A 11 7.20 23.81 14.14
C HIS A 11 6.18 24.86 14.60
N SER A 12 6.19 26.06 14.01
CA SER A 12 5.21 27.12 14.26
C SER A 12 3.96 27.03 13.37
N GLU A 13 3.99 26.19 12.32
CA GLU A 13 2.84 25.97 11.45
C GLU A 13 1.77 25.09 12.10
N GLU A 14 0.51 25.33 11.75
CA GLU A 14 -0.60 24.42 12.05
C GLU A 14 -0.51 23.20 11.12
N LEU A 15 0.12 22.13 11.61
CA LEU A 15 0.39 20.93 10.81
C LEU A 15 -0.72 19.87 10.86
N ASP A 16 -1.67 20.01 11.78
CA ASP A 16 -2.84 19.12 11.91
C ASP A 16 -3.79 19.24 10.70
N LYS A 17 -3.71 20.32 9.92
CA LYS A 17 -4.41 20.44 8.63
C LYS A 17 -3.91 19.46 7.56
N PHE A 18 -2.72 18.89 7.72
CA PHE A 18 -2.15 17.95 6.77
C PHE A 18 -2.51 16.50 7.12
N VAL A 19 -2.81 15.73 6.08
CA VAL A 19 -3.08 14.30 6.15
C VAL A 19 -2.16 13.59 5.16
N VAL A 20 -1.52 12.51 5.59
CA VAL A 20 -0.78 11.62 4.69
C VAL A 20 -1.55 10.34 4.46
N TYR A 21 -1.63 9.91 3.20
CA TYR A 21 -1.98 8.54 2.83
C TYR A 21 -0.71 7.78 2.49
N GLY A 22 -0.53 6.61 3.10
CA GLY A 22 0.63 5.77 2.84
C GLY A 22 0.41 4.32 3.25
N ASP A 23 1.31 3.47 2.79
CA ASP A 23 1.34 2.04 3.12
C ASP A 23 2.67 1.69 3.81
N LEU A 24 2.65 0.72 4.71
CA LEU A 24 3.85 0.21 5.39
C LEU A 24 4.79 -0.51 4.43
N ASN A 25 4.25 -1.18 3.40
CA ASN A 25 5.03 -1.90 2.40
C ASN A 25 5.36 -1.08 1.15
N CYS A 26 5.23 0.25 1.21
CA CYS A 26 5.70 1.16 0.18
C CYS A 26 7.01 1.85 0.62
N PRO A 27 8.12 1.71 -0.13
CA PRO A 27 9.40 2.27 0.28
C PRO A 27 9.43 3.80 0.17
N PHE A 28 8.65 4.41 -0.74
CA PHE A 28 8.53 5.87 -0.82
C PHE A 28 7.79 6.46 0.39
N CYS A 29 6.79 5.74 0.92
CA CYS A 29 6.11 6.12 2.16
C CYS A 29 7.08 6.05 3.35
N PHE A 30 7.95 5.04 3.38
CA PHE A 30 9.02 4.94 4.37
C PHE A 30 9.98 6.14 4.31
N ALA A 31 10.45 6.51 3.12
CA ALA A 31 11.35 7.65 2.97
C ALA A 31 10.71 8.98 3.41
N LEU A 32 9.44 9.19 3.08
CA LEU A 32 8.68 10.35 3.57
C LEU A 32 8.53 10.31 5.10
N HIS A 33 8.26 9.14 5.66
CA HIS A 33 8.12 8.94 7.10
C HIS A 33 9.42 9.26 7.86
N GLU A 34 10.58 8.79 7.38
CA GLU A 34 11.88 9.07 8.01
C GLU A 34 12.21 10.56 8.00
N ARG A 35 11.82 11.31 6.96
CA ARG A 35 11.98 12.78 6.96
C ARG A 35 11.12 13.46 8.00
N PHE A 36 9.87 12.99 8.18
CA PHE A 36 9.04 13.49 9.27
C PHE A 36 9.56 13.10 10.65
N ASP A 37 10.19 11.93 10.81
CA ASP A 37 10.87 11.55 12.06
C ASP A 37 12.06 12.47 12.34
N ALA A 38 12.92 12.68 11.34
CA ALA A 38 14.07 13.58 11.43
C ALA A 38 13.68 15.01 11.83
N TRP A 39 12.50 15.47 11.39
CA TRP A 39 11.95 16.79 11.74
C TRP A 39 11.02 16.77 12.96
N SER A 40 10.90 15.64 13.67
CA SER A 40 10.02 15.51 14.85
C SER A 40 8.55 15.86 14.59
N LEU A 41 8.03 15.50 13.42
CA LEU A 41 6.67 15.80 12.96
C LEU A 41 5.70 14.60 13.01
N LEU A 42 6.17 13.39 13.33
CA LEU A 42 5.35 12.17 13.24
C LEU A 42 4.04 12.21 14.06
N GLY A 43 4.02 12.97 15.16
CA GLY A 43 2.84 13.17 16.01
C GLY A 43 2.05 14.44 15.71
N LYS A 44 2.45 15.24 14.71
CA LYS A 44 1.83 16.52 14.34
C LYS A 44 0.99 16.45 13.05
N ILE A 45 1.24 15.43 12.23
CA ILE A 45 0.56 15.21 10.95
C ILE A 45 -0.23 13.91 11.06
N GLU A 46 -1.49 13.94 10.64
CA GLU A 46 -2.33 12.74 10.61
C GLU A 46 -1.83 11.79 9.51
N TRP A 47 -1.68 10.51 9.84
CA TRP A 47 -1.23 9.50 8.88
C TRP A 47 -2.25 8.39 8.77
N ARG A 48 -2.85 8.28 7.60
CA ARG A 48 -3.85 7.30 7.21
C ARG A 48 -3.16 6.18 6.47
N LEU A 49 -3.16 5.00 7.10
CA LEU A 49 -2.66 3.81 6.46
C LEU A 49 -3.71 3.26 5.49
N ILE A 50 -3.27 2.84 4.32
CA ILE A 50 -4.05 2.12 3.31
C ILE A 50 -3.28 0.87 2.89
N ILE A 51 -3.92 -0.02 2.13
CA ILE A 51 -3.30 -1.19 1.51
C ILE A 51 -3.29 -0.95 0.00
N HIS A 52 -2.13 -0.57 -0.55
CA HIS A 52 -2.00 -0.26 -1.99
C HIS A 52 -1.72 -1.48 -2.84
N ALA A 53 -1.21 -2.56 -2.23
CA ALA A 53 -0.80 -3.79 -2.87
C ALA A 53 -1.38 -5.00 -2.12
N PRO A 54 -2.73 -5.16 -2.10
CA PRO A 54 -3.42 -6.21 -1.35
C PRO A 54 -3.10 -7.63 -1.83
N GLU A 55 -2.65 -7.77 -3.07
CA GLU A 55 -2.26 -9.03 -3.71
C GLU A 55 -0.99 -9.66 -3.15
N LEU A 56 -0.18 -8.91 -2.38
CA LEU A 56 1.08 -9.38 -1.78
C LEU A 56 0.90 -10.37 -0.61
N SER A 57 -0.26 -11.01 -0.51
CA SER A 57 -0.50 -12.07 0.47
C SER A 57 -0.54 -13.44 -0.22
N GLU A 58 0.42 -14.30 0.14
CA GLU A 58 0.51 -15.74 -0.19
C GLU A 58 1.10 -16.15 -1.55
N ALA A 59 1.38 -15.24 -2.48
CA ALA A 59 2.01 -15.58 -3.76
C ALA A 59 3.54 -15.78 -3.66
N ILE A 60 4.11 -16.57 -4.59
CA ILE A 60 5.55 -16.62 -4.81
C ILE A 60 5.97 -15.25 -5.35
N PHE A 61 6.78 -14.52 -4.59
CA PHE A 61 7.36 -13.26 -5.04
C PHE A 61 8.19 -13.52 -6.31
N SER A 62 7.75 -12.97 -7.45
CA SER A 62 8.31 -13.28 -8.75
C SER A 62 9.62 -12.53 -8.99
N LEU A 63 10.39 -12.96 -10.00
CA LEU A 63 11.59 -12.21 -10.43
C LEU A 63 11.25 -10.79 -10.93
N GLU A 64 10.04 -10.60 -11.45
CA GLU A 64 9.53 -9.29 -11.86
C GLU A 64 9.28 -8.41 -10.62
N ASP A 65 8.62 -8.95 -9.60
CA ASP A 65 8.39 -8.25 -8.33
C ASP A 65 9.71 -7.89 -7.64
N GLU A 66 10.68 -8.81 -7.65
CA GLU A 66 12.04 -8.54 -7.15
C GLU A 66 12.71 -7.39 -7.90
N SER A 67 12.57 -7.37 -9.23
CA SER A 67 13.16 -6.31 -10.07
C SER A 67 12.48 -4.96 -9.83
N LEU A 68 11.15 -4.93 -9.74
CA LEU A 68 10.37 -3.72 -9.44
C LEU A 68 10.75 -3.17 -8.06
N LEU A 69 10.76 -4.01 -7.03
CA LEU A 69 11.14 -3.64 -5.68
C LEU A 69 12.57 -3.10 -5.61
N ALA A 70 13.52 -3.76 -6.30
CA ALA A 70 14.89 -3.29 -6.38
C ALA A 70 14.97 -1.90 -7.03
N ASN A 71 14.26 -1.68 -8.15
CA ASN A 71 14.23 -0.39 -8.83
C ASN A 71 13.67 0.74 -7.95
N GLU A 72 12.60 0.48 -7.19
CA GLU A 72 12.04 1.45 -6.26
C GLU A 72 13.03 1.80 -5.13
N VAL A 73 13.67 0.79 -4.54
CA VAL A 73 14.67 1.00 -3.48
C VAL A 73 15.88 1.77 -4.02
N PHE A 74 16.34 1.47 -5.24
CA PHE A 74 17.41 2.25 -5.89
C PHE A 74 16.98 3.70 -6.18
N ALA A 75 15.72 3.93 -6.55
CA ALA A 75 15.20 5.28 -6.75
C ALA A 75 15.25 6.10 -5.45
N ILE A 76 15.01 5.49 -4.29
CA ILE A 76 15.13 6.15 -2.99
C ILE A 76 16.57 6.53 -2.69
N HIS A 77 17.54 5.63 -2.91
CA HIS A 77 18.96 5.95 -2.68
C HIS A 77 19.41 7.21 -3.44
N HIS A 78 18.81 7.49 -4.60
CA HIS A 78 19.09 8.69 -5.38
C HIS A 78 18.35 9.94 -4.85
N ARG A 79 17.10 9.80 -4.44
CA ARG A 79 16.18 10.93 -4.16
C ARG A 79 16.06 11.31 -2.70
N ALA A 80 16.35 10.36 -1.82
CA ALA A 80 16.44 10.54 -0.39
C ALA A 80 17.75 9.92 0.11
N PRO A 81 18.92 10.46 -0.30
CA PRO A 81 20.22 9.99 0.19
C PRO A 81 20.39 10.20 1.70
N ASP A 82 19.54 11.05 2.30
CA ASP A 82 19.38 11.27 3.73
C ASP A 82 18.71 10.08 4.47
N VAL A 83 17.99 9.22 3.75
CA VAL A 83 17.25 8.09 4.32
C VAL A 83 18.06 6.81 4.18
N SER A 84 18.31 6.14 5.29
CA SER A 84 18.86 4.78 5.29
C SER A 84 17.76 3.77 4.95
N VAL A 85 17.86 3.17 3.76
CA VAL A 85 16.98 2.11 3.27
C VAL A 85 17.80 0.91 2.80
N SER A 86 17.29 -0.28 3.05
CA SER A 86 17.83 -1.56 2.59
C SER A 86 16.81 -2.24 1.67
N LEU A 87 17.29 -3.05 0.73
CA LEU A 87 16.44 -3.89 -0.11
C LEU A 87 16.03 -5.14 0.67
N PRO A 88 14.75 -5.30 1.05
CA PRO A 88 14.29 -6.54 1.67
C PRO A 88 14.26 -7.67 0.63
N ARG A 89 14.29 -8.91 1.11
CA ARG A 89 14.25 -10.11 0.24
C ARG A 89 12.94 -10.24 -0.54
N ALA A 90 11.85 -9.74 0.01
CA ALA A 90 10.53 -9.71 -0.60
C ALA A 90 9.73 -8.54 -0.03
N ARG A 91 8.66 -8.13 -0.71
CA ARG A 91 7.70 -7.15 -0.19
C ARG A 91 6.58 -7.88 0.56
N PRO A 92 6.47 -7.77 1.90
CA PRO A 92 5.43 -8.48 2.64
C PRO A 92 4.07 -7.77 2.52
N ALA A 93 3.01 -8.53 2.79
CA ALA A 93 1.70 -7.96 3.06
C ALA A 93 1.76 -7.04 4.29
N SER A 94 1.13 -5.87 4.20
CA SER A 94 1.05 -4.88 5.28
C SER A 94 -0.25 -4.94 6.08
N SER A 95 -1.26 -5.69 5.64
CA SER A 95 -2.62 -5.68 6.21
C SER A 95 -2.66 -5.96 7.72
N LEU A 96 -1.93 -6.98 8.19
CA LEU A 96 -1.87 -7.33 9.60
C LEU A 96 -1.24 -6.21 10.44
N ALA A 97 -0.13 -5.66 9.97
CA ALA A 97 0.58 -4.57 10.63
C ALA A 97 -0.25 -3.27 10.63
N THR A 98 -0.90 -2.94 9.52
CA THR A 98 -1.82 -1.80 9.41
C THR A 98 -2.97 -1.92 10.41
N ARG A 99 -3.61 -3.08 10.50
CA ARG A 99 -4.67 -3.33 11.48
C ARG A 99 -4.17 -3.26 12.92
N LEU A 100 -2.94 -3.69 13.19
CA LEU A 100 -2.32 -3.51 14.49
C LEU A 100 -2.16 -2.02 14.85
N VAL A 101 -1.66 -1.19 13.93
CA VAL A 101 -1.55 0.26 14.14
C VAL A 101 -2.92 0.86 14.49
N MET A 102 -3.97 0.47 13.78
CA MET A 102 -5.34 0.91 14.08
C MET A 102 -5.86 0.46 15.44
N ALA A 103 -5.51 -0.76 15.86
CA ALA A 103 -5.88 -1.24 17.18
C ALA A 103 -5.13 -0.50 18.29
N ILE A 104 -3.85 -0.16 18.04
CA ILE A 104 -3.04 0.63 18.96
C ILE A 104 -3.50 2.09 19.01
N ASP A 105 -4.00 2.69 17.92
CA ASP A 105 -4.58 4.06 18.01
C ASP A 105 -5.73 4.13 19.00
N ARG A 106 -6.59 3.11 19.03
CA ARG A 106 -7.69 3.01 20.00
C ARG A 106 -7.23 2.70 21.43
N TYR A 107 -6.08 2.04 21.58
CA TYR A 107 -5.52 1.66 22.88
C TYR A 107 -4.67 2.78 23.50
N ASP A 108 -3.69 3.27 22.75
CA ASP A 108 -2.77 4.34 23.12
C ASP A 108 -2.29 5.11 21.87
N ARG A 109 -3.10 6.09 21.43
CA ARG A 109 -2.78 6.98 20.32
C ARG A 109 -1.39 7.61 20.38
N LYS A 110 -0.87 7.90 21.57
CA LYS A 110 0.44 8.57 21.70
C LYS A 110 1.60 7.68 21.27
N LYS A 111 1.40 6.36 21.28
CA LYS A 111 2.39 5.36 20.86
C LYS A 111 2.35 5.04 19.37
N VAL A 112 1.31 5.47 18.65
CA VAL A 112 1.15 5.20 17.20
C VAL A 112 2.33 5.72 16.36
N PRO A 113 2.84 6.96 16.57
CA PRO A 113 4.03 7.42 15.84
C PRO A 113 5.25 6.53 16.03
N ASP A 114 5.52 6.12 17.28
CA ASP A 114 6.67 5.26 17.61
C ASP A 114 6.49 3.86 17.01
N LEU A 115 5.30 3.26 17.14
CA LEU A 115 5.00 1.96 16.56
C LEU A 115 5.18 1.97 15.04
N ARG A 116 4.63 2.98 14.35
CA ARG A 116 4.74 3.10 12.89
C ARG A 116 6.19 3.25 12.45
N ARG A 117 7.01 4.01 13.18
CA ARG A 117 8.46 4.12 12.93
C ARG A 117 9.13 2.75 13.02
N GLU A 118 8.91 2.01 14.09
CA GLU A 118 9.52 0.69 14.25
C GLU A 118 9.04 -0.32 13.20
N LEU A 119 7.76 -0.29 12.81
CA LEU A 119 7.24 -1.13 11.72
C LEU A 119 7.92 -0.81 10.38
N TYR A 120 8.04 0.47 10.06
CA TYR A 120 8.71 0.90 8.84
C TYR A 120 10.18 0.47 8.82
N ARG A 121 10.93 0.72 9.90
CA ARG A 121 12.35 0.37 10.00
C ARG A 121 12.57 -1.15 10.02
N ALA A 122 11.70 -1.90 10.69
CA ALA A 122 11.73 -3.36 10.67
C ALA A 122 11.70 -3.90 9.22
N LEU A 123 10.84 -3.37 8.35
CA LEU A 123 10.82 -3.78 6.94
C LEU A 123 11.99 -3.19 6.14
N TRP A 124 12.14 -1.87 6.16
CA TRP A 124 12.96 -1.16 5.19
C TRP A 124 14.41 -0.94 5.60
N GLN A 125 14.77 -1.26 6.85
CA GLN A 125 16.15 -1.25 7.31
C GLN A 125 16.62 -2.65 7.71
N GLU A 126 15.75 -3.45 8.31
CA GLU A 126 16.10 -4.79 8.81
C GLU A 126 15.63 -5.94 7.90
N GLY A 127 14.75 -5.68 6.93
CA GLY A 127 14.24 -6.70 6.01
C GLY A 127 13.26 -7.70 6.62
N LEU A 128 12.61 -7.33 7.73
CA LEU A 128 11.67 -8.18 8.46
C LEU A 128 10.30 -8.24 7.78
N ASN A 129 9.62 -9.39 7.93
CA ASN A 129 8.31 -9.64 7.36
C ASN A 129 7.20 -9.11 8.29
N LEU A 130 6.55 -8.01 7.91
CA LEU A 130 5.43 -7.44 8.66
C LEU A 130 4.14 -8.28 8.62
N GLY A 131 4.05 -9.24 7.73
CA GLY A 131 2.99 -10.25 7.71
C GLY A 131 3.21 -11.37 8.73
N ASP A 132 4.41 -11.50 9.31
CA ASP A 132 4.71 -12.49 10.35
C ASP A 132 4.24 -11.96 11.73
N PRO A 133 3.25 -12.60 12.37
CA PRO A 133 2.75 -12.13 13.64
C PRO A 133 3.79 -12.18 14.78
N ALA A 134 4.82 -13.03 14.69
CA ALA A 134 5.90 -13.07 15.70
C ALA A 134 6.82 -11.84 15.60
N VAL A 135 7.06 -11.34 14.38
CA VAL A 135 7.79 -10.08 14.14
C VAL A 135 7.03 -8.92 14.80
N LEU A 136 5.72 -8.85 14.60
CA LEU A 136 4.91 -7.78 15.17
C LEU A 136 4.86 -7.78 16.70
N VAL A 137 4.83 -8.95 17.36
CA VAL A 137 4.94 -9.03 18.83
C VAL A 137 6.29 -8.51 19.32
N THR A 138 7.37 -8.82 18.62
CA THR A 138 8.71 -8.31 18.96
C THR A 138 8.75 -6.79 18.86
N ILE A 139 8.17 -6.23 17.81
CA ILE A 139 8.07 -4.78 17.60
C ILE A 139 7.25 -4.10 18.71
N LEU A 140 6.11 -4.69 19.10
CA LEU A 140 5.30 -4.17 20.22
C LEU A 140 6.10 -4.10 21.52
N ALA A 141 6.88 -5.13 21.84
CA ALA A 141 7.74 -5.11 23.02
C ALA A 141 8.81 -4.01 22.95
N ASN A 142 9.43 -3.79 21.78
CA ASN A 142 10.44 -2.74 21.60
C ASN A 142 9.89 -1.32 21.84
N VAL A 143 8.61 -1.08 21.52
CA VAL A 143 7.96 0.22 21.77
C VAL A 143 7.27 0.34 23.13
N GLY A 144 7.41 -0.66 24.00
CA GLY A 144 6.80 -0.67 25.34
C GLY A 144 5.28 -0.93 25.31
N LEU A 145 4.80 -1.68 24.32
CA LEU A 145 3.40 -2.09 24.12
C LEU A 145 3.19 -3.59 24.36
N GLU A 146 4.13 -4.29 25.02
CA GLU A 146 4.00 -5.71 25.38
C GLU A 146 2.70 -6.01 26.15
N LYS A 147 2.25 -5.05 26.98
CA LYS A 147 0.99 -5.14 27.72
C LYS A 147 -0.24 -5.23 26.83
N PHE A 148 -0.18 -4.76 25.58
CA PHE A 148 -1.30 -4.90 24.64
C PHE A 148 -1.56 -6.37 24.31
N VAL A 149 -0.48 -7.16 24.17
CA VAL A 149 -0.57 -8.61 23.96
C VAL A 149 -0.95 -9.31 25.27
N GLU A 150 -0.34 -8.94 26.40
CA GLU A 150 -0.67 -9.52 27.71
C GLU A 150 -2.11 -9.24 28.15
N ALA A 151 -2.70 -8.11 27.78
CA ALA A 151 -4.10 -7.80 28.05
C ALA A 151 -5.06 -8.74 27.31
N SER A 152 -4.59 -9.41 26.27
CA SER A 152 -5.34 -10.37 25.47
C SER A 152 -5.24 -11.78 26.06
N VAL A 153 -5.46 -11.91 27.37
CA VAL A 153 -5.44 -13.19 28.09
C VAL A 153 -6.85 -13.80 28.21
N ARG A 154 -6.94 -15.12 28.18
CA ARG A 154 -8.18 -15.85 28.41
C ARG A 154 -8.41 -16.01 29.91
N LYS A 155 -9.60 -15.63 30.38
CA LYS A 155 -10.07 -16.00 31.72
C LYS A 155 -10.75 -17.37 31.67
N ASN A 156 -10.22 -18.31 32.43
CA ASN A 156 -10.80 -19.64 32.62
C ASN A 156 -11.98 -19.58 33.59
N PRO A 157 -12.90 -20.58 33.56
CA PRO A 157 -14.07 -20.63 34.45
C PRO A 157 -13.73 -20.65 35.94
N ASP A 158 -12.53 -21.09 36.30
CA ASP A 158 -12.00 -21.12 37.67
C ASP A 158 -11.34 -19.79 38.10
N GLY A 159 -11.36 -18.77 37.23
CA GLY A 159 -10.77 -17.46 37.46
C GLY A 159 -9.27 -17.37 37.15
N SER A 160 -8.63 -18.48 36.73
CA SER A 160 -7.25 -18.44 36.23
C SER A 160 -7.16 -17.72 34.89
N VAL A 161 -5.96 -17.23 34.57
CA VAL A 161 -5.70 -16.41 33.38
C VAL A 161 -4.59 -17.08 32.58
N GLU A 162 -4.87 -17.42 31.32
CA GLU A 162 -3.90 -18.02 30.41
C GLU A 162 -3.61 -17.08 29.24
N PRO A 163 -2.33 -16.90 28.84
CA PRO A 163 -1.99 -16.17 27.61
C PRO A 163 -2.67 -16.80 26.40
N LEU A 164 -3.28 -15.98 25.55
CA LEU A 164 -3.77 -16.47 24.26
C LEU A 164 -2.61 -16.91 23.38
N ALA A 165 -2.84 -17.94 22.56
CA ALA A 165 -1.91 -18.26 21.49
C ALA A 165 -1.83 -17.07 20.52
N LEU A 166 -0.69 -16.87 19.86
CA LEU A 166 -0.48 -15.74 18.93
C LEU A 166 -1.63 -15.62 17.92
N TRP A 167 -1.99 -16.73 17.25
CA TRP A 167 -3.08 -16.73 16.27
C TRP A 167 -4.43 -16.29 16.85
N GLU A 168 -4.71 -16.57 18.13
CA GLU A 168 -5.95 -16.13 18.79
C GLU A 168 -5.93 -14.63 19.05
N PHE A 169 -4.80 -14.08 19.48
CA PHE A 169 -4.62 -12.63 19.65
C PHE A 169 -4.83 -11.90 18.33
N TRP A 170 -4.23 -12.37 17.24
CA TRP A 170 -4.38 -11.72 15.93
C TRP A 170 -5.81 -11.82 15.39
N ARG A 171 -6.53 -12.90 15.73
CA ARG A 171 -7.98 -13.00 15.46
C ARG A 171 -8.80 -11.97 16.26
N LEU A 172 -8.38 -11.58 17.46
CA LEU A 172 -9.06 -10.56 18.27
C LEU A 172 -8.99 -9.16 17.66
N LEU A 173 -8.06 -8.89 16.73
CA LEU A 173 -8.09 -7.64 15.96
C LEU A 173 -9.38 -7.48 15.13
N GLY A 174 -10.22 -8.52 15.03
CA GLY A 174 -11.61 -8.43 14.57
C GLY A 174 -11.75 -8.35 13.05
N SER A 175 -12.78 -7.66 12.58
CA SER A 175 -12.90 -7.23 11.19
C SER A 175 -11.97 -6.04 10.91
N GLU A 176 -11.93 -5.61 9.65
CA GLU A 176 -11.27 -4.36 9.30
C GLU A 176 -11.94 -3.17 10.03
N PRO A 177 -11.17 -2.24 10.63
CA PRO A 177 -11.73 -1.04 11.24
C PRO A 177 -12.43 -0.14 10.23
N GLN A 178 -13.53 0.49 10.63
CA GLN A 178 -14.31 1.40 9.77
C GLN A 178 -13.45 2.54 9.19
N ASP A 179 -12.57 3.14 10.00
CA ASP A 179 -11.68 4.21 9.54
C ASP A 179 -10.77 3.75 8.38
N LEU A 180 -10.27 2.50 8.44
CA LEU A 180 -9.43 1.95 7.39
C LEU A 180 -10.22 1.74 6.10
N ILE A 181 -11.45 1.24 6.19
CA ILE A 181 -12.36 1.09 5.05
C ILE A 181 -12.62 2.45 4.39
N GLU A 182 -12.92 3.48 5.18
CA GLU A 182 -13.19 4.83 4.67
C GLU A 182 -11.97 5.47 4.00
N TRP A 183 -10.77 5.26 4.56
CA TRP A 183 -9.54 5.78 3.98
C TRP A 183 -9.17 5.04 2.70
N GLN A 184 -9.35 3.72 2.67
CA GLN A 184 -9.15 2.88 1.50
C GLN A 184 -10.10 3.29 0.37
N GLU A 185 -11.41 3.35 0.64
CA GLU A 185 -12.44 3.73 -0.34
C GLU A 185 -12.16 5.12 -0.91
N ARG A 186 -11.82 6.10 -0.06
CA ARG A 186 -11.47 7.43 -0.53
C ARG A 186 -10.24 7.41 -1.43
N TRP A 187 -9.19 6.68 -1.06
CA TRP A 187 -7.98 6.59 -1.86
C TRP A 187 -8.21 5.91 -3.21
N GLU A 188 -9.11 4.92 -3.27
CA GLU A 188 -9.45 4.19 -4.49
C GLU A 188 -10.35 4.96 -5.45
N THR A 189 -11.23 5.81 -4.91
CA THR A 189 -12.31 6.48 -5.66
C THR A 189 -12.04 7.95 -5.97
N ASP A 190 -11.19 8.63 -5.19
CA ASP A 190 -10.84 10.02 -5.44
C ASP A 190 -9.90 10.13 -6.64
N VAL A 191 -10.45 10.59 -7.77
CA VAL A 191 -9.73 10.76 -9.03
C VAL A 191 -8.48 11.64 -8.87
N SER A 192 -8.51 12.59 -7.93
CA SER A 192 -7.36 13.46 -7.68
C SER A 192 -6.18 12.71 -7.05
N PHE A 193 -6.43 11.62 -6.33
CA PHE A 193 -5.39 10.78 -5.74
C PHE A 193 -4.76 9.86 -6.78
N ALA A 194 -5.51 9.54 -7.85
CA ALA A 194 -5.09 8.65 -8.93
C ALA A 194 -4.47 7.34 -8.43
N ARG A 195 -4.94 6.86 -7.27
CA ARG A 195 -4.43 5.69 -6.55
C ARG A 195 -2.90 5.68 -6.38
N ARG A 196 -2.32 6.85 -6.11
CA ARG A 196 -0.89 7.03 -5.88
C ARG A 196 -0.58 7.08 -4.38
N ILE A 197 0.63 6.71 -3.99
CA ILE A 197 1.19 6.97 -2.65
C ILE A 197 2.70 7.27 -2.72
N PRO A 198 3.27 7.98 -1.74
CA PRO A 198 2.57 8.71 -0.69
C PRO A 198 1.82 9.93 -1.24
N ILE A 199 0.76 10.34 -0.54
CA ILE A 199 0.04 11.60 -0.80
C ILE A 199 0.03 12.42 0.48
N ILE A 200 0.34 13.70 0.40
CA ILE A 200 0.09 14.68 1.45
C ILE A 200 -1.05 15.59 0.97
N GLU A 201 -2.14 15.61 1.72
CA GLU A 201 -3.30 16.47 1.50
C GLU A 201 -3.29 17.61 2.52
N ASN A 202 -3.47 18.85 2.04
CA ASN A 202 -3.80 19.98 2.90
C ASN A 202 -5.32 20.17 2.94
N ARG A 203 -5.95 19.83 4.06
CA ARG A 203 -7.41 19.88 4.22
C ARG A 203 -8.01 21.29 4.19
N THR A 204 -7.20 22.33 4.33
CA THR A 204 -7.71 23.71 4.31
C THR A 204 -7.99 24.21 2.90
N ASN A 205 -7.24 23.74 1.90
CA ASN A 205 -7.33 24.24 0.53
C ASN A 205 -7.34 23.13 -0.54
N ASN A 206 -7.40 21.86 -0.13
CA ASN A 206 -7.39 20.66 -0.97
C ASN A 206 -6.13 20.55 -1.87
N ALA A 207 -5.05 21.25 -1.52
CA ALA A 207 -3.77 21.11 -2.19
C ALA A 207 -3.20 19.70 -1.97
N LEU A 208 -2.65 19.10 -3.02
CA LEU A 208 -2.00 17.79 -2.95
C LEU A 208 -0.49 17.90 -3.24
N LEU A 209 0.28 17.13 -2.49
CA LEU A 209 1.64 16.73 -2.84
C LEU A 209 1.65 15.22 -3.06
N GLN A 210 1.99 14.78 -4.27
CA GLN A 210 2.03 13.37 -4.64
C GLN A 210 3.46 12.90 -4.89
N GLY A 211 3.78 11.70 -4.39
CA GLY A 211 5.08 11.06 -4.53
C GLY A 211 6.09 11.49 -3.46
N LEU A 212 7.34 11.05 -3.61
CA LEU A 212 8.42 11.44 -2.71
C LEU A 212 9.01 12.80 -3.15
N PRO A 213 8.77 13.90 -2.42
CA PRO A 213 9.38 15.21 -2.74
C PRO A 213 10.85 15.24 -2.36
N THR A 214 11.59 16.30 -2.69
CA THR A 214 12.86 16.63 -1.99
C THR A 214 12.57 17.25 -0.62
N GLU A 215 13.55 17.30 0.29
CA GLU A 215 13.39 18.00 1.58
C GLU A 215 12.94 19.45 1.40
N GLU A 216 13.54 20.17 0.45
CA GLU A 216 13.18 21.56 0.14
C GLU A 216 11.73 21.66 -0.36
N ALA A 217 11.30 20.79 -1.29
CA ALA A 217 9.94 20.83 -1.80
C ALA A 217 8.91 20.49 -0.70
N LEU A 218 9.22 19.51 0.15
CA LEU A 218 8.39 19.14 1.31
C LEU A 218 8.25 20.31 2.29
N TYR A 219 9.36 20.96 2.64
CA TYR A 219 9.38 22.15 3.47
C TYR A 219 8.47 23.25 2.90
N GLN A 220 8.69 23.64 1.64
CA GLN A 220 7.94 24.72 0.99
C GLN A 220 6.43 24.44 0.91
N TYR A 221 6.05 23.16 0.77
CA TYR A 221 4.66 22.75 0.80
C TYR A 221 4.06 22.88 2.21
N LEU A 222 4.75 22.39 3.25
CA LEU A 222 4.27 22.45 4.64
C LEU A 222 4.11 23.88 5.16
N VAL A 223 4.98 24.81 4.76
CA VAL A 223 4.86 26.25 5.13
C VAL A 223 3.94 27.04 4.19
N GLY A 224 3.20 26.36 3.29
CA GLY A 224 2.20 26.98 2.43
C GLY A 224 2.75 27.91 1.34
N ARG A 225 4.06 27.87 1.05
CA ARG A 225 4.70 28.70 0.01
C ARG A 225 4.44 28.18 -1.39
N ARG A 226 4.03 26.92 -1.54
CA ARG A 226 3.60 26.31 -2.81
C ARG A 226 2.39 25.41 -2.59
N ALA A 227 1.39 25.56 -3.46
CA ALA A 227 0.11 24.88 -3.33
C ALA A 227 0.05 23.51 -4.03
N HIS A 228 0.89 23.22 -5.03
CA HIS A 228 0.81 21.93 -5.74
C HIS A 228 2.21 21.44 -6.13
N PHE A 229 2.45 20.17 -5.86
CA PHE A 229 3.64 19.44 -6.30
C PHE A 229 3.20 18.05 -6.77
N VAL A 230 3.39 17.78 -8.06
CA VAL A 230 3.33 16.41 -8.59
C VAL A 230 4.77 16.02 -8.88
N ASN A 231 5.26 15.00 -8.19
CA ASN A 231 6.46 14.29 -8.62
C ASN A 231 6.01 12.99 -9.30
N ASP A 232 6.67 12.60 -10.39
CA ASP A 232 6.37 11.37 -11.15
C ASP A 232 6.73 10.09 -10.37
N ASP A 233 7.32 10.27 -9.18
CA ASP A 233 7.89 9.25 -8.32
C ASP A 233 6.91 8.82 -7.24
N VAL A 234 5.83 8.25 -7.75
CA VAL A 234 4.70 7.73 -7.02
C VAL A 234 4.73 6.21 -7.14
N CYS A 235 4.45 5.51 -6.03
CA CYS A 235 3.97 4.15 -6.17
C CYS A 235 2.53 4.26 -6.64
N VAL A 236 2.27 3.83 -7.87
CA VAL A 236 0.92 3.78 -8.44
C VAL A 236 0.35 2.42 -8.08
N PHE A 237 -0.90 2.36 -7.62
CA PHE A 237 -1.69 1.13 -7.61
C PHE A 237 -1.47 0.39 -8.92
N GLN A 238 -1.04 -0.87 -8.86
CA GLN A 238 -0.95 -1.71 -10.04
C GLN A 238 -2.28 -2.44 -10.17
N PRO A 239 -3.26 -1.95 -10.96
CA PRO A 239 -4.42 -2.75 -11.28
C PRO A 239 -3.92 -4.06 -11.91
N ARG A 240 -4.51 -5.19 -11.51
CA ARG A 240 -4.23 -6.45 -12.21
C ARG A 240 -4.62 -6.23 -13.67
N PRO A 241 -3.73 -6.54 -14.62
CA PRO A 241 -4.09 -6.47 -16.01
C PRO A 241 -5.34 -7.31 -16.26
N ILE A 242 -6.31 -6.77 -16.99
CA ILE A 242 -7.53 -7.50 -17.34
C ILE A 242 -7.23 -8.32 -18.59
N ALA A 243 -7.20 -9.63 -18.42
CA ALA A 243 -7.01 -10.58 -19.50
C ALA A 243 -8.36 -11.20 -19.89
N ILE A 244 -8.82 -10.91 -21.10
CA ILE A 244 -9.94 -11.63 -21.70
C ILE A 244 -9.42 -12.91 -22.33
N VAL A 245 -10.08 -14.03 -22.06
CA VAL A 245 -9.81 -15.32 -22.69
C VAL A 245 -11.06 -15.81 -23.40
N PHE A 246 -10.99 -15.95 -24.72
CA PHE A 246 -12.10 -16.34 -25.59
C PHE A 246 -11.88 -17.73 -26.17
N GLY A 247 -12.80 -18.65 -25.89
CA GLY A 247 -12.73 -20.05 -26.35
C GLY A 247 -13.32 -21.05 -25.36
N TRP A 248 -12.95 -22.32 -25.46
CA TRP A 248 -13.44 -23.37 -24.56
C TRP A 248 -12.62 -23.45 -23.27
N MET A 249 -13.30 -23.33 -22.12
CA MET A 249 -12.63 -23.27 -20.81
C MET A 249 -11.71 -24.47 -20.54
N ASP A 250 -12.11 -25.69 -20.92
CA ASP A 250 -11.31 -26.89 -20.66
C ASP A 250 -9.94 -26.86 -21.35
N HIS A 251 -9.85 -26.25 -22.52
CA HIS A 251 -8.60 -26.12 -23.29
C HIS A 251 -7.77 -24.93 -22.82
N LEU A 252 -8.46 -23.85 -22.43
CA LEU A 252 -7.85 -22.63 -21.94
C LEU A 252 -7.43 -22.74 -20.47
N TRP A 253 -7.89 -23.75 -19.74
CA TRP A 253 -7.60 -23.92 -18.31
C TRP A 253 -6.11 -23.88 -17.95
N PRO A 254 -5.18 -24.50 -18.73
CA PRO A 254 -3.75 -24.35 -18.49
C PRO A 254 -3.27 -22.90 -18.57
N LEU A 255 -3.78 -22.11 -19.53
CA LEU A 255 -3.47 -20.69 -19.68
C LEU A 255 -4.11 -19.86 -18.56
N VAL A 256 -5.41 -20.07 -18.29
CA VAL A 256 -6.15 -19.41 -17.20
C VAL A 256 -5.49 -19.68 -15.84
N LYS A 257 -4.93 -20.89 -15.64
CA LYS A 257 -4.22 -21.24 -14.41
C LYS A 257 -2.97 -20.37 -14.21
N ILE A 258 -2.29 -19.97 -15.29
CA ILE A 258 -1.15 -19.05 -15.25
C ILE A 258 -1.65 -17.61 -15.06
N LEU A 259 -2.59 -17.18 -15.91
CA LEU A 259 -3.07 -15.79 -15.92
C LEU A 259 -3.77 -15.39 -14.62
N LYS A 260 -4.54 -16.26 -13.97
CA LYS A 260 -5.26 -15.92 -12.73
C LYS A 260 -4.36 -15.53 -11.55
N GLU A 261 -3.07 -15.89 -11.63
CA GLU A 261 -2.09 -15.55 -10.60
C GLU A 261 -1.64 -14.07 -10.72
N THR A 262 -1.70 -13.50 -11.93
CA THR A 262 -1.15 -12.17 -12.25
C THR A 262 -2.18 -11.20 -12.84
N CYS A 263 -3.33 -11.70 -13.32
CA CYS A 263 -4.34 -10.95 -14.07
C CYS A 263 -5.73 -11.16 -13.45
N GLU A 264 -6.63 -10.21 -13.70
CA GLU A 264 -8.06 -10.46 -13.61
C GLU A 264 -8.50 -11.14 -14.91
N VAL A 265 -9.04 -12.36 -14.80
CA VAL A 265 -9.36 -13.18 -15.98
C VAL A 265 -10.86 -13.17 -16.24
N LEU A 266 -11.25 -12.63 -17.39
CA LEU A 266 -12.63 -12.66 -17.88
C LEU A 266 -12.73 -13.68 -19.01
N HIS A 267 -13.53 -14.72 -18.83
CA HIS A 267 -13.73 -15.76 -19.84
C HIS A 267 -15.04 -15.56 -20.60
N PHE A 268 -14.99 -15.75 -21.91
CA PHE A 268 -16.16 -15.77 -22.76
C PHE A 268 -16.13 -16.95 -23.74
N SER A 269 -17.29 -17.56 -23.95
CA SER A 269 -17.53 -18.55 -24.99
C SER A 269 -18.45 -18.03 -26.11
N GLU A 270 -19.02 -16.83 -25.93
CA GLU A 270 -19.93 -16.20 -26.90
C GLU A 270 -19.41 -14.84 -27.35
N ILE A 271 -19.35 -14.64 -28.66
CA ILE A 271 -18.76 -13.42 -29.27
C ILE A 271 -19.52 -12.16 -28.88
N ALA A 272 -20.85 -12.21 -28.79
CA ALA A 272 -21.67 -11.05 -28.50
C ALA A 272 -21.34 -10.45 -27.12
N SER A 273 -21.15 -11.31 -26.11
CA SER A 273 -20.77 -10.89 -24.76
C SER A 273 -19.33 -10.41 -24.68
N CYS A 274 -18.40 -11.10 -25.37
CA CYS A 274 -17.00 -10.70 -25.44
C CYS A 274 -16.85 -9.31 -26.10
N ARG A 275 -17.57 -9.09 -27.20
CA ARG A 275 -17.58 -7.81 -27.92
C ARG A 275 -18.19 -6.69 -27.09
N GLN A 276 -19.30 -6.94 -26.39
CA GLN A 276 -19.88 -5.93 -25.52
C GLN A 276 -18.88 -5.51 -24.42
N MET A 277 -18.17 -6.47 -23.83
CA MET A 277 -17.12 -6.21 -22.85
C MET A 277 -15.98 -5.37 -23.42
N LEU A 278 -15.49 -5.71 -24.63
CA LEU A 278 -14.43 -5.00 -25.35
C LEU A 278 -14.82 -3.56 -25.75
N ILE A 279 -16.10 -3.31 -26.03
CA ILE A 279 -16.61 -1.97 -26.38
C ILE A 279 -16.82 -1.12 -25.12
N ASP A 280 -17.31 -1.73 -24.03
CA ASP A 280 -17.69 -1.00 -22.82
C ASP A 280 -16.49 -0.69 -21.89
N ASN A 281 -15.36 -1.37 -22.06
CA ASN A 281 -14.20 -1.25 -21.17
C ASN A 281 -12.94 -0.86 -21.95
N GLU A 282 -12.45 0.36 -21.73
CA GLU A 282 -11.18 0.85 -22.29
C GLU A 282 -9.93 0.31 -21.55
N GLU A 283 -10.11 -0.45 -20.46
CA GLU A 283 -9.05 -0.94 -19.56
C GLU A 283 -8.69 -2.43 -19.77
N ILE A 284 -8.85 -2.97 -20.99
CA ILE A 284 -8.48 -4.37 -21.29
C ILE A 284 -7.04 -4.42 -21.79
N ASP A 285 -6.17 -5.10 -21.03
CA ASP A 285 -4.74 -5.19 -21.32
C ASP A 285 -4.38 -6.31 -22.30
N PHE A 286 -5.09 -7.45 -22.20
CA PHE A 286 -4.79 -8.63 -23.00
C PHE A 286 -6.06 -9.33 -23.52
N LEU A 287 -6.03 -9.76 -24.78
CA LEU A 287 -7.02 -10.66 -25.37
C LEU A 287 -6.33 -11.92 -25.88
N PHE A 288 -6.71 -13.07 -25.32
CA PHE A 288 -6.28 -14.39 -25.75
C PHE A 288 -7.42 -15.11 -26.46
N ILE A 289 -7.18 -15.55 -27.69
CA ILE A 289 -8.18 -16.22 -28.52
C ILE A 289 -7.67 -17.64 -28.83
N GLU A 290 -8.53 -18.64 -28.63
CA GLU A 290 -8.28 -20.00 -29.05
C GLU A 290 -8.46 -20.15 -30.57
N ASP A 291 -7.38 -19.90 -31.33
CA ASP A 291 -7.35 -19.90 -32.80
C ASP A 291 -8.00 -21.14 -33.45
N GLU A 292 -7.80 -22.34 -32.86
CA GLU A 292 -8.31 -23.60 -33.43
C GLU A 292 -9.85 -23.77 -33.37
N PHE A 293 -10.55 -22.92 -32.62
CA PHE A 293 -12.00 -23.06 -32.36
C PHE A 293 -12.81 -21.81 -32.64
N VAL A 294 -12.19 -20.83 -33.28
CA VAL A 294 -12.79 -19.55 -33.63
C VAL A 294 -12.79 -19.44 -35.15
N GLU A 295 -13.96 -19.19 -35.75
CA GLU A 295 -14.05 -19.02 -37.20
C GLU A 295 -13.24 -17.79 -37.63
N ASP A 296 -12.61 -17.85 -38.83
CA ASP A 296 -11.70 -16.81 -39.34
C ASP A 296 -12.35 -15.41 -39.37
N ASP A 297 -13.67 -15.34 -39.53
CA ASP A 297 -14.47 -14.12 -39.51
C ASP A 297 -14.59 -13.52 -38.09
N VAL A 298 -14.78 -14.36 -37.06
CA VAL A 298 -14.76 -13.97 -35.65
C VAL A 298 -13.38 -13.47 -35.23
N LEU A 299 -12.33 -14.15 -35.69
CA LEU A 299 -10.94 -13.76 -35.42
C LEU A 299 -10.62 -12.41 -36.09
N GLY A 300 -11.14 -12.19 -37.30
CA GLY A 300 -11.10 -10.91 -37.99
C GLY A 300 -11.84 -9.79 -37.25
N GLU A 301 -13.06 -10.04 -36.78
CA GLU A 301 -13.88 -9.05 -36.04
C GLU A 301 -13.21 -8.63 -34.73
N LEU A 302 -12.72 -9.59 -33.93
CA LEU A 302 -12.02 -9.30 -32.67
C LEU A 302 -10.69 -8.56 -32.90
N ALA A 303 -9.95 -8.91 -33.96
CA ALA A 303 -8.70 -8.24 -34.31
C ALA A 303 -8.90 -6.81 -34.86
N GLU A 304 -10.06 -6.48 -35.43
CA GLU A 304 -10.39 -5.10 -35.81
C GLU A 304 -10.72 -4.21 -34.61
N LEU A 305 -11.40 -4.76 -33.60
CA LEU A 305 -11.74 -4.04 -32.36
C LEU A 305 -10.51 -3.64 -31.53
N LEU A 306 -9.38 -4.34 -31.69
CA LEU A 306 -8.11 -4.03 -31.01
C LEU A 306 -7.24 -2.99 -31.74
N LYS A 307 -7.64 -2.51 -32.92
CA LYS A 307 -6.88 -1.52 -33.72
C LYS A 307 -7.34 -0.08 -33.51
N THR A 308 -8.41 0.12 -32.76
CA THR A 308 -8.94 1.43 -32.33
C THR A 308 -8.47 1.77 -30.94
#